data_AF-D4XBR1-F1
#
_entry.id   AF-D4XBR1-F1
#
_cell.length_a   1.000
_cell.length_b   1.000
_cell.length_c   1.000
_cell.angle_alpha   90.00
_cell.angle_beta   90.00
_cell.angle_gamma   90.00
#
_symmetry.space_group_name_H-M   'P 1'
#
loop_
_entity.id
_entity.type
_entity.pdbx_description
1 polymer ?
#
loop_
_entity_poly.entity_id
_entity_poly.type
_entity_poly.pdbx_seq_one_letter_code
_entity_poly.pdbx_strand_id
1 'polypeptide(L)'
;MLLCTAAPLLLAPQAHAACGPAETDFSVASPLPAVPITVALDEDRVLLGKRGERVPTDSKLARIDDSGDLLPRTWADKVDWSAYRAADNAAPAAPTRLYFDADGRLCRVESYRPIRGQAVLDGGYTLAYDTAGNLTAYTQYSLASASSAQPYSATRRACLQRDAQGQLHTFLDDGCGETSNIGARRHYVRDASGRLLRVIDLVSPGQPVAVQSIDAQGKPGPRYVRRSPSYFAPNVDTALTAYPAPPHEQRDRLFPLQRERLAALPVEVHENPWRVVRIKDDLPLDADYDMTSWDPDTQIVLAEGAQSTPNGAVLSPAQQLAVWQAMAEHPWRVYFYPDPASRAMLLPAMSPETWQACSDPTNTAPNACVD
;
A
#
# COMPACT_ATOMS: atom_id res chain seq x y z
N MET A 1 -22.57 18.18 -46.86
CA MET A 1 -21.88 16.91 -46.55
C MET A 1 -20.42 17.23 -46.29
N LEU A 2 -20.04 17.45 -45.03
CA LEU A 2 -18.63 17.53 -44.62
C LEU A 2 -18.21 16.12 -44.20
N LEU A 3 -17.21 15.58 -44.88
CA LEU A 3 -16.52 14.34 -44.49
C LEU A 3 -15.57 14.65 -43.33
N CYS A 4 -15.90 14.17 -42.13
CA CYS A 4 -14.94 14.07 -41.03
C CYS A 4 -13.99 12.91 -41.31
N THR A 5 -12.74 13.21 -41.65
CA THR A 5 -11.65 12.25 -41.65
C THR A 5 -11.21 12.00 -40.22
N ALA A 6 -11.53 10.82 -39.68
CA ALA A 6 -10.97 10.34 -38.43
C ALA A 6 -9.48 10.02 -38.65
N ALA A 7 -8.59 10.78 -38.01
CA ALA A 7 -7.17 10.46 -37.97
C ALA A 7 -6.94 9.32 -36.96
N PRO A 8 -6.21 8.25 -37.33
CA PRO A 8 -5.81 7.24 -36.37
C PRO A 8 -4.75 7.85 -35.42
N LEU A 9 -5.03 7.82 -34.12
CA LEU A 9 -4.03 8.04 -33.08
C LEU A 9 -3.01 6.89 -33.14
N LEU A 10 -1.97 7.07 -33.94
CA LEU A 10 -0.78 6.23 -33.90
C LEU A 10 -0.09 6.49 -32.56
N LEU A 11 -0.23 5.56 -31.61
CA LEU A 11 0.65 5.44 -30.46
C LEU A 11 2.07 5.26 -31.01
N ALA A 12 2.88 6.31 -30.90
CA ALA A 12 4.29 6.23 -31.27
C ALA A 12 4.95 5.11 -30.45
N PRO A 13 5.81 4.27 -31.05
CA PRO A 13 6.60 3.31 -30.29
C PRO A 13 7.44 4.13 -29.30
N GLN A 14 7.24 3.89 -28.01
CA GLN A 14 7.99 4.58 -26.98
C GLN A 14 9.48 4.32 -27.27
N ALA A 15 10.25 5.37 -27.54
CA ALA A 15 11.70 5.21 -27.64
C ALA A 15 12.20 4.80 -26.26
N HIS A 16 12.67 3.57 -26.14
CA HIS A 16 13.20 3.06 -24.88
C HIS A 16 14.62 3.59 -24.70
N ALA A 17 14.99 3.94 -23.47
CA ALA A 17 16.38 4.22 -23.11
C ALA A 17 17.28 3.00 -23.41
N ALA A 18 18.59 3.16 -23.25
CA ALA A 18 19.62 2.16 -23.58
C ALA A 18 19.40 0.75 -22.97
N CYS A 19 18.59 0.63 -21.92
CA CYS A 19 18.22 -0.66 -21.30
C CYS A 19 17.35 -1.57 -22.18
N GLY A 20 16.69 -1.04 -23.22
CA GLY A 20 15.74 -1.80 -24.03
C GLY A 20 14.43 -2.13 -23.30
N PRO A 21 13.57 -2.99 -23.89
CA PRO A 21 12.28 -3.36 -23.30
C PRO A 21 12.41 -4.34 -22.15
N ALA A 22 11.56 -4.17 -21.13
CA ALA A 22 11.51 -5.02 -19.96
C ALA A 22 11.05 -6.45 -20.31
N GLU A 23 10.47 -6.67 -21.48
CA GLU A 23 10.00 -7.98 -21.96
C GLU A 23 11.09 -8.83 -22.62
N THR A 24 12.31 -8.29 -22.76
CA THR A 24 13.44 -9.07 -23.25
C THR A 24 13.90 -10.01 -22.15
N ASP A 25 13.65 -11.31 -22.31
CA ASP A 25 14.08 -12.32 -21.35
C ASP A 25 15.60 -12.56 -21.39
N PHE A 26 16.06 -13.55 -20.64
CA PHE A 26 17.49 -13.88 -20.57
C PHE A 26 17.98 -14.85 -21.64
N SER A 27 17.15 -15.25 -22.60
CA SER A 27 17.60 -15.99 -23.79
C SER A 27 18.44 -15.12 -24.73
N VAL A 28 18.24 -13.80 -24.65
CA VAL A 28 19.04 -12.79 -25.34
C VAL A 28 20.11 -12.24 -24.39
N ALA A 29 21.38 -12.32 -24.80
CA ALA A 29 22.49 -11.76 -24.04
C ALA A 29 22.40 -10.22 -24.01
N SER A 30 22.69 -9.63 -22.85
CA SER A 30 22.78 -8.17 -22.75
C SER A 30 24.01 -7.67 -23.51
N PRO A 31 23.90 -6.59 -24.30
CA PRO A 31 25.06 -5.92 -24.90
C PRO A 31 25.83 -5.06 -23.90
N LEU A 32 25.31 -4.87 -22.68
CA LEU A 32 25.90 -4.05 -21.64
C LEU A 32 26.99 -4.83 -20.88
N PRO A 33 28.03 -4.16 -20.35
CA PRO A 33 29.05 -4.83 -19.56
C PRO A 33 28.47 -5.34 -18.24
N ALA A 34 28.77 -6.61 -17.92
CA ALA A 34 28.36 -7.22 -16.67
C ALA A 34 29.26 -6.76 -15.50
N VAL A 35 28.62 -6.39 -14.38
CA VAL A 35 29.27 -6.13 -13.10
C VAL A 35 28.93 -7.29 -12.14
N PRO A 36 29.85 -8.23 -11.92
CA PRO A 36 29.65 -9.33 -10.99
C PRO A 36 29.69 -8.83 -9.55
N ILE A 37 28.74 -9.25 -8.72
CA ILE A 37 28.68 -8.93 -7.29
C ILE A 37 28.64 -10.19 -6.43
N THR A 38 29.17 -10.11 -5.21
CA THR A 38 29.27 -11.26 -4.30
C THR A 38 27.98 -11.58 -3.54
N VAL A 39 26.91 -10.83 -3.78
CA VAL A 39 25.64 -10.93 -3.05
C VAL A 39 24.59 -11.56 -3.95
N ALA A 40 23.89 -12.58 -3.45
CA ALA A 40 22.69 -13.12 -4.08
C ALA A 40 21.47 -12.26 -3.72
N LEU A 41 20.66 -11.91 -4.72
CA LEU A 41 19.47 -11.03 -4.60
C LEU A 41 18.14 -11.81 -4.69
N ASP A 42 18.18 -13.11 -4.47
CA ASP A 42 17.04 -14.04 -4.47
C ASP A 42 16.31 -14.10 -3.11
N GLU A 43 16.87 -13.48 -2.07
CA GLU A 43 16.31 -13.42 -0.72
C GLU A 43 16.27 -11.98 -0.19
N ASP A 44 15.41 -11.77 0.81
CA ASP A 44 15.36 -10.52 1.57
C ASP A 44 16.65 -10.32 2.37
N ARG A 45 17.29 -9.16 2.20
CA ARG A 45 18.56 -8.80 2.82
C ARG A 45 18.56 -7.33 3.21
N VAL A 46 19.63 -6.89 3.86
CA VAL A 46 19.87 -5.47 4.12
C VAL A 46 21.24 -5.11 3.55
N LEU A 47 21.25 -4.23 2.55
CA LEU A 47 22.44 -3.77 1.85
C LEU A 47 22.83 -2.35 2.28
N LEU A 48 24.07 -1.97 1.99
CA LEU A 48 24.62 -0.65 2.19
C LEU A 48 24.11 0.27 1.07
N GLY A 49 23.52 1.39 1.48
CA GLY A 49 23.09 2.44 0.57
C GLY A 49 24.21 3.43 0.22
N LYS A 50 24.00 4.18 -0.87
CA LYS A 50 24.92 5.21 -1.38
C LYS A 50 25.19 6.34 -0.38
N ARG A 51 24.38 6.49 0.66
CA ARG A 51 24.53 7.51 1.72
C ARG A 51 24.88 6.87 3.07
N GLY A 52 25.32 5.61 3.08
CA GLY A 52 25.63 4.86 4.30
C GLY A 52 24.41 4.34 5.05
N GLU A 53 23.20 4.45 4.48
CA GLU A 53 21.97 3.94 5.05
C GLU A 53 21.84 2.42 4.89
N ARG A 54 20.94 1.80 5.67
CA ARG A 54 20.56 0.40 5.52
C ARG A 54 19.39 0.29 4.55
N VAL A 55 19.58 -0.41 3.44
CA VAL A 55 18.57 -0.61 2.39
C VAL A 55 18.04 -2.03 2.47
N PRO A 56 16.80 -2.26 2.96
CA PRO A 56 16.18 -3.57 2.88
C PRO A 56 15.87 -3.92 1.42
N THR A 57 16.30 -5.11 0.99
CA THR A 57 15.92 -5.71 -0.29
C THR A 57 14.71 -6.61 -0.08
N ASP A 58 13.97 -6.81 -1.16
CA ASP A 58 12.78 -7.65 -1.19
C ASP A 58 12.76 -8.39 -2.54
N SER A 59 12.13 -9.56 -2.56
CA SER A 59 11.73 -10.27 -3.79
C SER A 59 11.06 -9.36 -4.85
N LYS A 60 10.39 -8.29 -4.43
CA LYS A 60 9.85 -7.23 -5.30
C LYS A 60 10.85 -6.10 -5.43
N LEU A 61 11.19 -5.76 -6.68
CA LEU A 61 12.17 -4.72 -6.96
C LEU A 61 11.66 -3.32 -6.56
N ALA A 62 10.42 -3.00 -6.92
CA ALA A 62 9.75 -1.79 -6.45
C ALA A 62 8.87 -2.11 -5.25
N ARG A 63 9.05 -1.37 -4.17
CA ARG A 63 8.18 -1.45 -3.00
C ARG A 63 7.25 -0.27 -2.94
N ILE A 64 6.08 -0.58 -2.42
CA ILE A 64 5.10 0.37 -1.96
C ILE A 64 5.18 0.34 -0.44
N ASP A 65 5.38 1.49 0.21
CA ASP A 65 5.21 1.59 1.65
C ASP A 65 3.74 1.89 1.99
N ASP A 66 3.23 1.24 3.04
CA ASP A 66 1.93 1.55 3.62
C ASP A 66 2.02 2.74 4.59
N SER A 67 3.24 3.05 5.08
CA SER A 67 3.51 4.17 5.99
C SER A 67 4.80 4.89 5.62
N GLY A 68 4.73 6.14 5.17
CA GLY A 68 5.93 6.94 4.88
C GLY A 68 5.99 7.41 3.43
N ASP A 69 6.99 6.94 2.67
CA ASP A 69 7.10 7.32 1.25
C ASP A 69 6.10 6.55 0.41
N LEU A 70 5.06 7.26 -0.02
CA LEU A 70 3.94 6.66 -0.71
C LEU A 70 4.25 6.34 -2.17
N LEU A 71 5.31 6.94 -2.73
CA LEU A 71 5.74 6.71 -4.12
C LEU A 71 6.56 5.42 -4.20
N PRO A 72 6.38 4.62 -5.27
CA PRO A 72 7.11 3.39 -5.42
C PRO A 72 8.57 3.74 -5.70
N ARG A 73 9.48 3.12 -4.95
CA ARG A 73 10.92 3.20 -5.23
C ARG A 73 11.47 1.81 -5.41
N THR A 74 12.45 1.69 -6.30
CA THR A 74 13.28 0.50 -6.30
C THR A 74 14.26 0.59 -5.13
N TRP A 75 14.47 -0.52 -4.44
CA TRP A 75 15.54 -0.59 -3.45
C TRP A 75 16.92 -0.54 -4.15
N ALA A 76 17.01 -1.08 -5.37
CA ALA A 76 18.25 -1.17 -6.14
C ALA A 76 18.89 0.19 -6.49
N ASP A 77 18.10 1.24 -6.67
CA ASP A 77 18.61 2.59 -6.94
C ASP A 77 19.34 3.21 -5.74
N LYS A 78 19.01 2.76 -4.52
CA LYS A 78 19.61 3.26 -3.27
C LYS A 78 20.91 2.55 -2.91
N VAL A 79 21.10 1.32 -3.38
CA VAL A 79 22.25 0.48 -3.02
C VAL A 79 23.56 1.02 -3.58
N ASP A 80 24.60 1.02 -2.76
CA ASP A 80 25.98 1.23 -3.23
C ASP A 80 26.55 -0.10 -3.74
N TRP A 81 26.41 -0.32 -5.04
CA TRP A 81 26.89 -1.53 -5.70
C TRP A 81 28.42 -1.66 -5.71
N SER A 82 29.16 -0.58 -5.50
CA SER A 82 30.63 -0.62 -5.50
C SER A 82 31.17 -1.45 -4.33
N ALA A 83 30.48 -1.45 -3.20
CA ALA A 83 30.82 -2.20 -1.99
C ALA A 83 30.74 -3.73 -2.17
N TYR A 84 30.07 -4.21 -3.23
CA TYR A 84 29.76 -5.62 -3.44
C TYR A 84 30.44 -6.24 -4.67
N ARG A 85 31.27 -5.47 -5.38
CA ARG A 85 31.95 -5.96 -6.59
C ARG A 85 32.78 -7.19 -6.26
N ALA A 86 32.59 -8.25 -7.04
CA ALA A 86 33.43 -9.43 -6.93
C ALA A 86 34.85 -9.09 -7.42
N ALA A 87 35.86 -9.57 -6.69
CA ALA A 87 37.23 -9.57 -7.19
C ALA A 87 37.35 -10.45 -8.45
N ASP A 88 38.33 -10.17 -9.31
CA ASP A 88 38.46 -10.82 -10.63
C ASP A 88 38.48 -12.36 -10.55
N ASN A 89 39.09 -12.93 -9.51
CA ASN A 89 39.14 -14.37 -9.29
C ASN A 89 37.81 -15.00 -8.84
N ALA A 90 36.90 -14.20 -8.26
CA ALA A 90 35.58 -14.62 -7.79
C ALA A 90 34.46 -14.25 -8.78
N ALA A 91 34.73 -13.36 -9.73
CA ALA A 91 33.77 -12.87 -10.73
C ALA A 91 33.04 -13.98 -11.52
N PRO A 92 33.70 -15.07 -11.97
CA PRO A 92 33.00 -16.15 -12.69
C PRO A 92 31.98 -16.91 -11.85
N ALA A 93 32.20 -16.99 -10.54
CA ALA A 93 31.33 -17.69 -9.58
C ALA A 93 30.37 -16.75 -8.84
N ALA A 94 30.33 -15.48 -9.21
CA ALA A 94 29.47 -14.48 -8.57
C ALA A 94 27.99 -14.88 -8.71
N PRO A 95 27.22 -14.88 -7.60
CA PRO A 95 25.80 -15.26 -7.61
C PRO A 95 24.91 -14.25 -8.33
N THR A 96 25.42 -13.04 -8.63
CA THR A 96 24.64 -12.03 -9.31
C THR A 96 25.51 -11.20 -10.26
N ARG A 97 24.93 -10.85 -11.42
CA ARG A 97 25.51 -9.90 -12.38
C ARG A 97 24.55 -8.74 -12.60
N LEU A 98 25.08 -7.52 -12.52
CA LEU A 98 24.35 -6.29 -12.76
C LEU A 98 24.77 -5.66 -14.09
N TYR A 99 23.83 -5.05 -14.80
CA TYR A 99 24.08 -4.41 -16.08
C TYR A 99 23.56 -2.98 -16.01
N PHE A 100 24.43 -2.02 -16.31
CA PHE A 100 24.11 -0.59 -16.23
C PHE A 100 24.20 0.07 -17.61
N ASP A 101 23.35 1.07 -17.86
CA ASP A 101 23.53 1.96 -19.01
C ASP A 101 24.70 2.93 -18.80
N ALA A 102 24.97 3.76 -19.82
CA ALA A 102 26.04 4.77 -19.76
C ALA A 102 25.79 5.86 -18.70
N ASP A 103 24.54 6.08 -18.30
CA ASP A 103 24.15 7.04 -17.26
C ASP A 103 24.20 6.42 -15.85
N GLY A 104 24.52 5.12 -15.74
CA GLY A 104 24.59 4.38 -14.49
C GLY A 104 23.25 3.87 -13.97
N ARG A 105 22.19 3.83 -14.79
CA ARG A 105 20.91 3.22 -14.45
C ARG A 105 20.99 1.71 -14.56
N LEU A 106 20.40 1.00 -13.60
CA LEU A 106 20.37 -0.46 -13.61
C LEU A 106 19.36 -0.95 -14.66
N CYS A 107 19.83 -1.66 -15.68
CA CYS A 107 19.00 -2.18 -16.77
C CYS A 107 18.62 -3.65 -16.58
N ARG A 108 19.51 -4.45 -15.98
CA ARG A 108 19.30 -5.89 -15.82
C ARG A 108 20.05 -6.41 -14.60
N VAL A 109 19.43 -7.38 -13.94
CA VAL A 109 19.96 -8.16 -12.83
C VAL A 109 19.82 -9.61 -13.23
N GLU A 110 20.91 -10.37 -13.17
CA GLU A 110 20.91 -11.80 -13.41
C GLU A 110 21.32 -12.52 -12.14
N SER A 111 20.51 -13.49 -11.73
CA SER A 111 20.73 -14.34 -10.57
C SER A 111 21.22 -15.71 -11.01
N TYR A 112 22.35 -16.14 -10.46
CA TYR A 112 23.00 -17.39 -10.78
C TYR A 112 23.01 -18.33 -9.59
N ARG A 113 22.71 -19.60 -9.84
CA ARG A 113 22.81 -20.68 -8.85
C ARG A 113 24.00 -21.59 -9.16
N PRO A 114 24.70 -22.09 -8.14
CA PRO A 114 25.74 -23.08 -8.35
C PRO A 114 25.11 -24.46 -8.61
N ILE A 115 25.34 -25.02 -9.80
CA ILE A 115 24.98 -26.40 -10.16
C ILE A 115 26.26 -27.14 -10.54
N ARG A 116 26.65 -28.15 -9.75
CA ARG A 116 27.84 -28.98 -9.99
C ARG A 116 29.11 -28.13 -10.23
N GLY A 117 29.27 -27.05 -9.47
CA GLY A 117 30.42 -26.14 -9.58
C GLY A 117 30.36 -25.13 -10.73
N GLN A 118 29.27 -25.11 -11.50
CA GLN A 118 29.03 -24.12 -12.56
C GLN A 118 27.97 -23.11 -12.12
N ALA A 119 28.18 -21.84 -12.45
CA ALA A 119 27.17 -20.80 -12.28
C ALA A 119 26.14 -20.91 -13.42
N VAL A 120 24.91 -21.30 -13.08
CA VAL A 120 23.81 -21.42 -14.03
C VAL A 120 22.82 -20.28 -13.79
N LEU A 121 22.46 -19.57 -14.85
CA LEU A 121 21.48 -18.49 -14.78
C LEU A 121 20.11 -19.06 -14.42
N ASP A 122 19.52 -18.55 -13.34
CA ASP A 122 18.27 -19.04 -12.75
C ASP A 122 17.13 -18.03 -12.89
N GLY A 123 17.44 -16.74 -13.04
CA GLY A 123 16.42 -15.70 -13.12
C GLY A 123 17.00 -14.30 -12.90
N GLY A 124 16.14 -13.38 -12.49
CA GLY A 124 16.50 -11.99 -12.19
C GLY A 124 15.47 -10.98 -12.68
N TYR A 125 15.94 -9.77 -12.99
CA TYR A 125 15.10 -8.64 -13.38
C TYR A 125 15.60 -7.95 -14.65
N THR A 126 14.67 -7.43 -15.44
CA THR A 126 14.91 -6.45 -16.50
C THR A 126 14.14 -5.18 -16.20
N LEU A 127 14.73 -4.03 -16.49
CA LEU A 127 14.17 -2.71 -16.19
C LEU A 127 14.10 -1.88 -17.47
N ALA A 128 12.97 -1.20 -17.68
CA ALA A 128 12.77 -0.28 -18.79
C ALA A 128 12.62 1.16 -18.27
N TYR A 129 13.16 2.10 -19.03
CA TYR A 129 13.12 3.52 -18.72
C TYR A 129 12.62 4.31 -19.94
N ASP A 130 11.92 5.40 -19.69
CA ASP A 130 11.59 6.39 -20.72
C ASP A 130 12.83 7.20 -21.14
N THR A 131 12.67 8.05 -22.16
CA THR A 131 13.75 8.91 -22.65
C THR A 131 14.20 9.98 -21.66
N ALA A 132 13.39 10.28 -20.64
CA ALA A 132 13.77 11.17 -19.53
C ALA A 132 14.50 10.40 -18.40
N GLY A 133 14.69 9.09 -18.55
CA GLY A 133 15.38 8.25 -17.59
C GLY A 133 14.53 7.83 -16.39
N ASN A 134 13.19 7.97 -16.47
CA ASN A 134 12.31 7.47 -15.42
C ASN A 134 12.00 5.99 -15.66
N LEU A 135 11.99 5.19 -14.59
CA LEU A 135 11.55 3.81 -14.64
C LEU A 135 10.09 3.75 -15.10
N THR A 136 9.82 2.96 -16.15
CA THR A 136 8.48 2.74 -16.70
C THR A 136 7.98 1.32 -16.44
N ALA A 137 8.88 0.34 -16.37
CA ALA A 137 8.52 -1.04 -16.05
C ALA A 137 9.70 -1.82 -15.48
N TYR A 138 9.40 -2.90 -14.76
CA TYR A 138 10.34 -3.99 -14.56
C TYR A 138 9.64 -5.34 -14.73
N THR A 139 10.37 -6.33 -15.24
CA THR A 139 9.91 -7.71 -15.35
C THR A 139 10.83 -8.59 -14.54
N GLN A 140 10.24 -9.47 -13.73
CA GLN A 140 10.96 -10.54 -13.06
C GLN A 140 10.84 -11.81 -13.89
N TYR A 141 11.95 -12.51 -14.07
CA TYR A 141 12.02 -13.77 -14.80
C TYR A 141 12.57 -14.87 -13.91
N SER A 142 12.05 -16.08 -14.10
CA SER A 142 12.63 -17.32 -13.55
C SER A 142 12.83 -18.34 -14.66
N LEU A 143 13.82 -19.21 -14.47
CA LEU A 143 14.03 -20.38 -15.31
C LEU A 143 12.82 -21.31 -15.19
N ALA A 144 12.07 -21.46 -16.27
CA ALA A 144 10.88 -22.31 -16.34
C ALA A 144 11.23 -23.70 -16.87
N SER A 145 12.03 -23.76 -17.93
CA SER A 145 12.47 -25.01 -18.55
C SER A 145 13.81 -24.84 -19.23
N ALA A 146 14.86 -25.45 -18.68
CA ALA A 146 16.20 -25.37 -19.24
C ALA A 146 16.33 -25.96 -20.67
N SER A 147 15.33 -26.71 -21.14
CA SER A 147 15.32 -27.36 -22.44
C SER A 147 14.46 -26.68 -23.51
N SER A 148 13.75 -25.59 -23.19
CA SER A 148 12.95 -24.84 -24.18
C SER A 148 13.76 -23.76 -24.90
N ALA A 149 13.30 -23.36 -26.09
CA ALA A 149 13.90 -22.26 -26.86
C ALA A 149 13.75 -20.89 -26.15
N GLN A 150 12.72 -20.75 -25.31
CA GLN A 150 12.54 -19.65 -24.36
C GLN A 150 12.55 -20.25 -22.95
N PRO A 151 13.72 -20.39 -22.32
CA PRO A 151 13.87 -21.08 -21.05
C PRO A 151 13.36 -20.28 -19.85
N TYR A 152 13.17 -18.96 -20.01
CA TYR A 152 12.76 -18.06 -18.93
C TYR A 152 11.31 -17.59 -19.14
N SER A 153 10.51 -17.63 -18.07
CA SER A 153 9.16 -17.09 -18.05
C SER A 153 9.09 -15.87 -17.15
N ALA A 154 8.34 -14.84 -17.56
CA ALA A 154 8.02 -13.73 -16.68
C ALA A 154 7.14 -14.23 -15.52
N THR A 155 7.58 -14.00 -14.29
CA THR A 155 6.83 -14.34 -13.07
C THR A 155 6.07 -13.15 -12.50
N ARG A 156 6.46 -11.94 -12.88
CA ARG A 156 5.84 -10.67 -12.49
C ARG A 156 6.22 -9.59 -13.47
N ARG A 157 5.29 -8.68 -13.74
CA ARG A 157 5.60 -7.47 -14.49
C ARG A 157 4.92 -6.24 -13.92
N ALA A 158 5.70 -5.34 -13.35
CA ALA A 158 5.18 -4.10 -12.76
C ALA A 158 5.42 -2.90 -13.67
N CYS A 159 4.49 -1.95 -13.67
CA CYS A 159 4.54 -0.75 -14.51
C CYS A 159 4.27 0.53 -13.73
N LEU A 160 4.97 1.59 -14.14
CA LEU A 160 4.86 2.94 -13.63
C LEU A 160 4.32 3.81 -14.75
N GLN A 161 3.06 4.21 -14.63
CA GLN A 161 2.42 5.06 -15.62
C GLN A 161 2.43 6.51 -15.17
N ARG A 162 2.83 7.40 -16.07
CA ARG A 162 2.93 8.84 -15.82
C ARG A 162 1.95 9.61 -16.69
N ASP A 163 1.51 10.76 -16.20
CA ASP A 163 0.71 11.70 -16.99
C ASP A 163 1.57 12.50 -17.98
N ALA A 164 0.94 13.41 -18.72
CA ALA A 164 1.59 14.26 -19.70
C ALA A 164 2.62 15.24 -19.09
N GLN A 165 2.55 15.47 -17.77
CA GLN A 165 3.48 16.30 -17.01
C GLN A 165 4.64 15.47 -16.43
N GLY A 166 4.68 14.16 -16.71
CA GLY A 166 5.70 13.24 -16.20
C GLY A 166 5.48 12.83 -14.75
N GLN A 167 4.33 13.15 -14.15
CA GLN A 167 4.02 12.77 -12.78
C GLN A 167 3.48 11.35 -12.73
N LEU A 168 3.93 10.56 -11.76
CA LEU A 168 3.40 9.22 -11.55
C LEU A 168 1.92 9.32 -11.16
N HIS A 169 1.06 8.64 -11.92
CA HIS A 169 -0.39 8.62 -11.69
C HIS A 169 -0.91 7.21 -11.35
N THR A 170 -0.24 6.16 -11.86
CA THR A 170 -0.61 4.76 -11.56
C THR A 170 0.64 3.89 -11.43
N PHE A 171 0.65 3.04 -10.40
CA PHE A 171 1.56 1.91 -10.27
C PHE A 171 0.77 0.61 -10.37
N LEU A 172 1.21 -0.29 -11.24
CA LEU A 172 0.66 -1.63 -11.44
C LEU A 172 1.69 -2.61 -10.89
N ASP A 173 1.35 -3.37 -9.84
CA ASP A 173 2.29 -4.32 -9.22
C ASP A 173 2.41 -5.63 -10.02
N ASP A 174 1.45 -5.87 -10.91
CA ASP A 174 1.49 -6.96 -11.91
C ASP A 174 0.56 -6.64 -13.10
N GLY A 175 0.81 -7.25 -14.26
CA GLY A 175 -0.10 -7.17 -15.41
C GLY A 175 -0.12 -5.82 -16.13
N CYS A 176 1.04 -5.39 -16.64
CA CYS A 176 1.23 -4.19 -17.45
C CYS A 176 0.39 -4.11 -18.74
N GLY A 177 -0.90 -3.80 -18.63
CA GLY A 177 -1.78 -3.49 -19.78
C GLY A 177 -2.63 -4.64 -20.31
N GLU A 178 -2.57 -5.83 -19.71
CA GLU A 178 -3.47 -6.93 -20.07
C GLU A 178 -4.73 -6.89 -19.19
N THR A 179 -5.90 -6.78 -19.83
CA THR A 179 -7.21 -6.78 -19.14
C THR A 179 -7.55 -8.11 -18.47
N SER A 180 -6.79 -9.17 -18.72
CA SER A 180 -7.02 -10.53 -18.20
C SER A 180 -6.29 -10.83 -16.89
N ASN A 181 -5.16 -10.17 -16.61
CA ASN A 181 -4.36 -10.39 -15.39
C ASN A 181 -4.27 -9.09 -14.61
N ILE A 182 -5.34 -8.76 -13.90
CA ILE A 182 -5.48 -7.45 -13.29
C ILE A 182 -5.01 -7.48 -11.84
N GLY A 183 -3.70 -7.36 -11.65
CA GLY A 183 -3.06 -7.33 -10.35
C GLY A 183 -3.39 -6.09 -9.51
N ALA A 184 -2.82 -6.07 -8.30
CA ALA A 184 -2.91 -4.94 -7.39
C ALA A 184 -2.36 -3.66 -8.04
N ARG A 185 -2.99 -2.54 -7.75
CA ARG A 185 -2.64 -1.23 -8.31
C ARG A 185 -2.75 -0.14 -7.27
N ARG A 186 -1.96 0.91 -7.47
CA ARG A 186 -1.98 2.12 -6.65
C ARG A 186 -2.14 3.34 -7.55
N HIS A 187 -3.14 4.16 -7.28
CA HIS A 187 -3.35 5.45 -7.95
C HIS A 187 -2.84 6.61 -7.10
N TYR A 188 -2.29 7.62 -7.76
CA TYR A 188 -1.76 8.84 -7.15
C TYR A 188 -2.59 10.02 -7.63
N VAL A 189 -3.53 10.46 -6.79
CA VAL A 189 -4.48 11.52 -7.16
C VAL A 189 -3.88 12.87 -6.80
N ARG A 190 -3.83 13.78 -7.77
CA ARG A 190 -3.26 15.11 -7.62
C ARG A 190 -4.30 16.19 -7.94
N ASP A 191 -4.13 17.37 -7.36
CA ASP A 191 -4.87 18.55 -7.80
C ASP A 191 -4.24 19.17 -9.06
N ALA A 192 -4.89 20.20 -9.60
CA ALA A 192 -4.44 20.89 -10.81
C ALA A 192 -3.05 21.56 -10.67
N SER A 193 -2.55 21.75 -9.45
CA SER A 193 -1.19 22.27 -9.21
C SER A 193 -0.13 21.17 -9.18
N GLY A 194 -0.54 19.90 -9.27
CA GLY A 194 0.34 18.73 -9.17
C GLY A 194 0.58 18.27 -7.73
N ARG A 195 -0.08 18.87 -6.74
CA ARG A 195 0.03 18.46 -5.33
C ARG A 195 -0.70 17.14 -5.12
N LEU A 196 -0.03 16.19 -4.47
CA LEU A 196 -0.59 14.88 -4.15
C LEU A 196 -1.65 15.02 -3.04
N LEU A 197 -2.87 14.56 -3.33
CA LEU A 197 -4.02 14.62 -2.42
C LEU A 197 -4.27 13.28 -1.74
N ARG A 198 -4.18 12.21 -2.52
CA ARG A 198 -4.52 10.85 -2.07
C ARG A 198 -3.69 9.81 -2.78
N VAL A 199 -3.53 8.69 -2.10
CA VAL A 199 -3.02 7.45 -2.68
C VAL A 199 -4.05 6.36 -2.45
N ILE A 200 -4.49 5.71 -3.52
CA ILE A 200 -5.60 4.75 -3.49
C ILE A 200 -5.06 3.38 -3.85
N ASP A 201 -5.22 2.43 -2.94
CA ASP A 201 -4.86 1.02 -3.14
C ASP A 201 -6.07 0.24 -3.62
N LEU A 202 -5.91 -0.48 -4.72
CA LEU A 202 -6.90 -1.41 -5.22
C LEU A 202 -6.30 -2.81 -5.35
N VAL A 203 -7.06 -3.81 -4.90
CA VAL A 203 -6.68 -5.22 -5.08
C VAL A 203 -7.02 -5.73 -6.48
N SER A 204 -8.01 -5.12 -7.13
CA SER A 204 -8.43 -5.34 -8.51
C SER A 204 -9.17 -4.09 -9.03
N PRO A 205 -9.48 -3.94 -10.33
CA PRO A 205 -10.17 -2.75 -10.84
C PRO A 205 -11.49 -2.51 -10.15
N GLY A 206 -11.72 -1.28 -9.71
CA GLY A 206 -12.96 -0.91 -9.04
C GLY A 206 -13.12 -1.52 -7.64
N GLN A 207 -12.09 -2.17 -7.10
CA GLN A 207 -12.08 -2.69 -5.72
C GLN A 207 -11.04 -1.95 -4.87
N PRO A 208 -11.31 -0.69 -4.49
CA PRO A 208 -10.46 0.03 -3.55
C PRO A 208 -10.55 -0.61 -2.17
N VAL A 209 -9.40 -0.81 -1.56
CA VAL A 209 -9.26 -1.40 -0.22
C VAL A 209 -8.72 -0.42 0.80
N ALA A 210 -7.96 0.59 0.34
CA ALA A 210 -7.45 1.64 1.20
C ALA A 210 -7.26 2.96 0.45
N VAL A 211 -7.41 4.06 1.18
CA VAL A 211 -7.09 5.42 0.73
C VAL A 211 -6.25 6.11 1.78
N GLN A 212 -5.03 6.49 1.42
CA GLN A 212 -4.18 7.36 2.23
C GLN A 212 -4.43 8.81 1.82
N SER A 213 -4.96 9.62 2.74
CA SER A 213 -5.09 11.06 2.54
C SER A 213 -3.74 11.77 2.76
N ILE A 214 -3.54 12.92 2.11
CA ILE A 214 -2.32 13.73 2.23
C ILE A 214 -2.72 15.18 2.46
N ASP A 215 -2.09 15.81 3.45
CA ASP A 215 -2.38 17.19 3.85
C ASP A 215 -1.80 18.22 2.87
N ALA A 216 -2.03 19.51 3.16
CA ALA A 216 -1.52 20.61 2.33
C ALA A 216 0.02 20.71 2.32
N GLN A 217 0.69 20.14 3.31
CA GLN A 217 2.14 20.14 3.48
C GLN A 217 2.79 18.89 2.86
N GLY A 218 1.99 17.97 2.30
CA GLY A 218 2.47 16.72 1.70
C GLY A 218 2.71 15.61 2.72
N LYS A 219 2.24 15.74 3.96
CA LYS A 219 2.35 14.69 4.97
C LYS A 219 1.17 13.71 4.88
N PRO A 220 1.39 12.40 5.09
CA PRO A 220 0.32 11.44 5.21
C PRO A 220 -0.63 11.79 6.37
N GLY A 221 -1.92 11.92 6.07
CA GLY A 221 -3.02 12.03 7.04
C GLY A 221 -3.60 10.66 7.42
N PRO A 222 -4.91 10.58 7.74
CA PRO A 222 -5.58 9.30 7.97
C PRO A 222 -5.52 8.35 6.76
N ARG A 223 -5.31 7.05 7.04
CA ARG A 223 -5.48 5.95 6.09
C ARG A 223 -6.86 5.33 6.31
N TYR A 224 -7.75 5.47 5.34
CA TYR A 224 -9.06 4.83 5.36
C TYR A 224 -8.96 3.44 4.76
N VAL A 225 -9.63 2.46 5.36
CA VAL A 225 -9.73 1.09 4.84
C VAL A 225 -11.19 0.70 4.71
N ARG A 226 -11.50 -0.16 3.74
CA ARG A 226 -12.84 -0.74 3.60
C ARG A 226 -12.80 -2.23 3.90
N ARG A 227 -13.26 -2.60 5.08
CA ARG A 227 -13.18 -3.97 5.62
C ARG A 227 -14.44 -4.31 6.40
N SER A 228 -14.70 -5.61 6.61
CA SER A 228 -15.75 -6.02 7.55
C SER A 228 -15.36 -5.61 8.97
N PRO A 229 -16.33 -5.15 9.79
CA PRO A 229 -16.11 -4.93 11.22
C PRO A 229 -15.59 -6.20 11.91
N SER A 230 -14.76 -6.04 12.94
CA SER A 230 -14.29 -7.16 13.78
C SER A 230 -15.05 -7.26 15.10
N TYR A 231 -15.91 -6.29 15.40
CA TYR A 231 -16.89 -6.38 16.47
C TYR A 231 -18.16 -7.05 15.95
N PHE A 232 -18.51 -8.18 16.56
CA PHE A 232 -19.73 -8.94 16.28
C PHE A 232 -20.67 -8.81 17.47
N ALA A 233 -21.88 -8.31 17.21
CA ALA A 233 -22.96 -8.22 18.18
C ALA A 233 -24.31 -8.40 17.46
N PRO A 234 -25.41 -8.68 18.19
CA PRO A 234 -26.72 -8.82 17.58
C PRO A 234 -27.09 -7.60 16.74
N ASN A 235 -27.65 -7.84 15.55
CA ASN A 235 -28.10 -6.80 14.60
C ASN A 235 -27.00 -5.85 14.08
N VAL A 236 -25.72 -6.21 14.24
CA VAL A 236 -24.62 -5.52 13.56
C VAL A 236 -24.44 -6.07 12.15
N ASP A 237 -24.43 -5.19 11.16
CA ASP A 237 -24.16 -5.55 9.78
C ASP A 237 -22.67 -5.93 9.60
N THR A 238 -22.41 -7.04 8.93
CA THR A 238 -21.06 -7.51 8.60
C THR A 238 -20.55 -6.98 7.25
N ALA A 239 -21.34 -6.13 6.59
CA ALA A 239 -20.97 -5.48 5.34
C ALA A 239 -19.66 -4.69 5.45
N LEU A 240 -18.96 -4.58 4.32
CA LEU A 240 -17.72 -3.83 4.22
C LEU A 240 -17.98 -2.35 4.51
N THR A 241 -17.37 -1.87 5.59
CA THR A 241 -17.49 -0.49 6.05
C THR A 241 -16.15 0.22 5.89
N ALA A 242 -16.19 1.46 5.41
CA ALA A 242 -15.00 2.30 5.29
C ALA A 242 -14.77 3.08 6.58
N TYR A 243 -13.55 3.12 7.10
CA TYR A 243 -13.22 3.81 8.36
C TYR A 243 -11.72 4.14 8.44
N PRO A 244 -11.31 5.12 9.27
CA PRO A 244 -9.89 5.42 9.49
C PRO A 244 -9.22 4.27 10.25
N ALA A 245 -8.29 3.59 9.59
CA ALA A 245 -7.52 2.50 10.18
C ALA A 245 -6.61 3.04 11.30
N PRO A 246 -6.53 2.32 12.45
CA PRO A 246 -5.50 2.58 13.45
C PRO A 246 -4.08 2.48 12.85
N PRO A 247 -3.11 3.28 13.34
CA PRO A 247 -1.75 3.32 12.80
C PRO A 247 -0.93 2.06 13.12
N HIS A 248 -1.37 1.25 14.08
CA HIS A 248 -0.73 0.00 14.50
C HIS A 248 -1.75 -1.13 14.48
N GLU A 249 -1.27 -2.38 14.42
CA GLU A 249 -2.13 -3.56 14.59
C GLU A 249 -2.79 -3.51 15.97
N GLN A 250 -4.04 -3.06 16.00
CA GLN A 250 -4.88 -3.03 17.19
C GLN A 250 -5.48 -4.42 17.42
N ARG A 251 -5.33 -4.92 18.66
CA ARG A 251 -5.95 -6.18 19.10
C ARG A 251 -7.42 -6.00 19.49
N ASP A 252 -7.84 -4.77 19.73
CA ASP A 252 -9.22 -4.45 20.06
C ASP A 252 -10.16 -4.76 18.88
N ARG A 253 -11.38 -5.17 19.22
CA ARG A 253 -12.46 -5.29 18.23
C ARG A 253 -12.83 -3.90 17.72
N LEU A 254 -12.80 -3.72 16.41
CA LEU A 254 -13.11 -2.47 15.75
C LEU A 254 -14.60 -2.44 15.45
N PHE A 255 -15.25 -1.35 15.85
CA PHE A 255 -16.66 -1.11 15.61
C PHE A 255 -16.88 0.22 14.86
N PRO A 256 -16.72 0.21 13.52
CA PRO A 256 -17.08 1.32 12.66
C PRO A 256 -18.59 1.57 12.69
N LEU A 257 -18.99 2.82 12.92
CA LEU A 257 -20.39 3.22 13.03
C LEU A 257 -20.68 4.50 12.26
N GLN A 258 -21.80 4.53 11.56
CA GLN A 258 -22.37 5.77 11.03
C GLN A 258 -23.03 6.57 12.15
N ARG A 259 -23.10 7.89 11.98
CA ARG A 259 -23.58 8.80 13.03
C ARG A 259 -24.99 8.45 13.52
N GLU A 260 -25.86 8.06 12.60
CA GLU A 260 -27.26 7.74 12.86
C GLU A 260 -27.41 6.47 13.72
N ARG A 261 -26.40 5.59 13.70
CA ARG A 261 -26.37 4.34 14.47
C ARG A 261 -25.96 4.56 15.93
N LEU A 262 -25.44 5.74 16.29
CA LEU A 262 -25.10 6.05 17.69
C LEU A 262 -26.32 6.16 18.62
N ALA A 263 -27.53 6.29 18.07
CA ALA A 263 -28.74 6.40 18.89
C ALA A 263 -28.99 5.18 19.79
N ALA A 264 -28.57 4.00 19.34
CA ALA A 264 -28.63 2.77 20.12
C ALA A 264 -27.48 1.84 19.76
N LEU A 265 -26.58 1.60 20.72
CA LEU A 265 -25.46 0.67 20.56
C LEU A 265 -25.89 -0.76 20.93
N PRO A 266 -25.47 -1.79 20.17
CA PRO A 266 -25.85 -3.16 20.43
C PRO A 266 -25.24 -3.67 21.75
N VAL A 267 -26.02 -4.47 22.47
CA VAL A 267 -25.61 -5.15 23.71
C VAL A 267 -26.15 -6.58 23.69
N GLU A 268 -25.40 -7.51 24.26
CA GLU A 268 -25.82 -8.93 24.32
C GLU A 268 -26.66 -9.23 25.56
N VAL A 269 -26.32 -8.63 26.70
CA VAL A 269 -26.96 -8.86 28.00
C VAL A 269 -27.57 -7.56 28.48
N HIS A 270 -28.90 -7.49 28.53
CA HIS A 270 -29.57 -6.19 28.70
C HIS A 270 -29.45 -5.61 30.11
N GLU A 271 -29.22 -6.47 31.09
CA GLU A 271 -29.14 -6.16 32.51
C GLU A 271 -27.78 -5.57 32.92
N ASN A 272 -26.77 -5.67 32.06
CA ASN A 272 -25.43 -5.19 32.36
C ASN A 272 -25.36 -3.66 32.22
N PRO A 273 -24.57 -2.98 33.08
CA PRO A 273 -24.25 -1.59 32.87
C PRO A 273 -23.36 -1.44 31.64
N TRP A 274 -23.59 -0.37 30.88
CA TRP A 274 -22.83 -0.04 29.69
C TRP A 274 -22.24 1.36 29.80
N ARG A 275 -21.14 1.61 29.10
CA ARG A 275 -20.55 2.95 29.00
C ARG A 275 -19.81 3.15 27.69
N VAL A 276 -19.74 4.41 27.26
CA VAL A 276 -18.84 4.88 26.21
C VAL A 276 -17.87 5.86 26.86
N VAL A 277 -16.58 5.63 26.65
CA VAL A 277 -15.52 6.44 27.27
C VAL A 277 -14.51 6.89 26.24
N ARG A 278 -13.88 8.03 26.50
CA ARG A 278 -12.65 8.46 25.86
C ARG A 278 -11.48 8.18 26.80
N ILE A 279 -10.42 7.62 26.26
CA ILE A 279 -9.15 7.49 26.97
C ILE A 279 -8.41 8.84 26.96
N LYS A 280 -7.82 9.24 28.09
CA LYS A 280 -7.03 10.49 28.21
C LYS A 280 -5.86 10.53 27.21
N ASP A 281 -5.51 11.72 26.74
CA ASP A 281 -4.55 11.93 25.63
C ASP A 281 -3.09 11.69 26.02
N ASP A 282 -2.76 11.84 27.31
CA ASP A 282 -1.42 11.66 27.88
C ASP A 282 -0.97 10.20 27.95
N LEU A 283 -1.88 9.28 27.62
CA LEU A 283 -1.62 7.85 27.63
C LEU A 283 -1.26 7.32 26.23
N PRO A 284 -0.30 6.38 26.12
CA PRO A 284 0.09 5.77 24.86
C PRO A 284 -1.06 4.93 24.24
N LEU A 285 -0.95 4.54 22.97
CA LEU A 285 -1.97 3.75 22.23
C LEU A 285 -1.41 2.42 21.69
N ASP A 286 -0.37 1.88 22.33
CA ASP A 286 0.34 0.68 21.89
C ASP A 286 -0.32 -0.64 22.34
N ALA A 287 0.23 -1.78 21.95
CA ALA A 287 -0.41 -3.08 22.15
C ALA A 287 -0.44 -3.56 23.61
N ASP A 288 0.39 -3.00 24.49
CA ASP A 288 0.41 -3.28 25.94
C ASP A 288 -0.65 -2.46 26.71
N TYR A 289 -1.44 -1.67 25.99
CA TYR A 289 -2.45 -0.74 26.51
C TYR A 289 -3.76 -1.39 26.99
N ASP A 290 -3.87 -2.71 26.88
CA ASP A 290 -5.10 -3.44 27.13
C ASP A 290 -5.60 -3.22 28.57
N MET A 291 -4.72 -3.33 29.57
CA MET A 291 -5.09 -3.15 30.99
C MET A 291 -5.38 -1.69 31.35
N THR A 292 -4.63 -0.75 30.79
CA THR A 292 -4.74 0.70 31.11
C THR A 292 -6.09 1.26 30.69
N SER A 293 -6.64 0.79 29.57
CA SER A 293 -7.94 1.25 29.07
C SER A 293 -9.12 0.77 29.91
N TRP A 294 -8.97 -0.25 30.76
CA TRP A 294 -9.98 -0.69 31.74
C TRP A 294 -9.99 0.14 33.03
N ASP A 295 -8.90 0.85 33.34
CA ASP A 295 -8.77 1.68 34.54
C ASP A 295 -9.72 2.89 34.48
N PRO A 296 -10.68 3.05 35.42
CA PRO A 296 -11.55 4.22 35.47
C PRO A 296 -10.80 5.56 35.56
N ASP A 297 -9.62 5.58 36.19
CA ASP A 297 -8.84 6.81 36.37
C ASP A 297 -8.21 7.30 35.05
N THR A 298 -8.18 6.46 34.01
CA THR A 298 -7.69 6.80 32.67
C THR A 298 -8.81 7.17 31.69
N GLN A 299 -10.06 7.03 32.12
CA GLN A 299 -11.25 7.19 31.31
C GLN A 299 -11.93 8.55 31.54
N ILE A 300 -12.56 9.06 30.49
CA ILE A 300 -13.49 10.17 30.53
C ILE A 300 -14.81 9.64 30.00
N VAL A 301 -15.81 9.52 30.87
CA VAL A 301 -17.12 8.97 30.50
C VAL A 301 -17.85 9.97 29.60
N LEU A 302 -18.24 9.51 28.41
CA LEU A 302 -19.01 10.28 27.43
C LEU A 302 -20.50 9.94 27.49
N ALA A 303 -20.82 8.68 27.79
CA ALA A 303 -22.17 8.19 27.97
C ALA A 303 -22.16 6.94 28.86
N GLU A 304 -23.21 6.71 29.64
CA GLU A 304 -23.37 5.51 30.44
C GLU A 304 -24.84 5.23 30.76
N GLY A 305 -25.13 3.99 31.14
CA GLY A 305 -26.42 3.57 31.64
C GLY A 305 -26.30 2.33 32.53
N ALA A 306 -27.12 2.27 33.59
CA ALA A 306 -27.12 1.14 34.52
C ALA A 306 -27.66 -0.16 33.90
N GLN A 307 -28.55 -0.01 32.91
CA GLN A 307 -29.14 -1.09 32.13
C GLN A 307 -29.34 -0.61 30.70
N SER A 308 -29.49 -1.55 29.78
CA SER A 308 -29.88 -1.28 28.40
C SER A 308 -31.33 -1.70 28.14
N THR A 309 -31.81 -1.38 26.95
CA THR A 309 -33.15 -1.78 26.49
C THR A 309 -33.05 -2.96 25.53
N PRO A 310 -34.16 -3.61 25.15
CA PRO A 310 -34.16 -4.57 24.04
C PRO A 310 -33.62 -4.00 22.72
N ASN A 311 -33.63 -2.66 22.56
CA ASN A 311 -33.08 -1.96 21.40
C ASN A 311 -31.58 -1.63 21.54
N GLY A 312 -30.95 -1.99 22.67
CA GLY A 312 -29.55 -1.70 22.96
C GLY A 312 -29.35 -0.61 24.02
N ALA A 313 -28.10 -0.17 24.14
CA ALA A 313 -27.67 0.97 24.94
C ALA A 313 -28.10 2.27 24.25
N VAL A 314 -29.14 2.92 24.78
CA VAL A 314 -29.75 4.12 24.18
C VAL A 314 -29.00 5.37 24.63
N LEU A 315 -28.50 6.16 23.66
CA LEU A 315 -27.80 7.42 23.93
C LEU A 315 -28.75 8.60 23.69
N SER A 316 -28.77 9.56 24.61
CA SER A 316 -29.41 10.86 24.39
C SER A 316 -28.75 11.63 23.25
N PRO A 317 -29.44 12.59 22.58
CA PRO A 317 -28.83 13.39 21.51
C PRO A 317 -27.54 14.11 21.92
N ALA A 318 -27.44 14.57 23.17
CA ALA A 318 -26.23 15.20 23.69
C ALA A 318 -25.06 14.21 23.81
N GLN A 319 -25.33 12.98 24.28
CA GLN A 319 -24.34 11.91 24.34
C GLN A 319 -23.90 11.47 22.94
N GLN A 320 -24.84 11.35 21.98
CA GLN A 320 -24.50 11.03 20.59
C GLN A 320 -23.54 12.07 20.00
N LEU A 321 -23.81 13.36 20.23
CA LEU A 321 -22.93 14.44 19.79
C LEU A 321 -21.55 14.36 20.44
N ALA A 322 -21.49 14.17 21.75
CA ALA A 322 -20.23 14.06 22.50
C ALA A 322 -19.38 12.87 22.03
N VAL A 323 -20.01 11.70 21.82
CA VAL A 323 -19.33 10.50 21.31
C VAL A 323 -18.83 10.72 19.89
N TRP A 324 -19.64 11.28 18.99
CA TRP A 324 -19.24 11.53 17.61
C TRP A 324 -18.07 12.53 17.51
N GLN A 325 -18.14 13.63 18.27
CA GLN A 325 -17.05 14.61 18.35
C GLN A 325 -15.76 14.00 18.92
N ALA A 326 -15.87 13.21 20.00
CA ALA A 326 -14.72 12.56 20.59
C ALA A 326 -14.01 11.60 19.62
N MET A 327 -14.76 10.85 18.79
CA MET A 327 -14.17 9.98 17.76
C MET A 327 -13.40 10.77 16.69
N ALA A 328 -13.87 11.96 16.34
CA ALA A 328 -13.23 12.81 15.33
C ALA A 328 -11.99 13.54 15.87
N GLU A 329 -12.08 14.08 17.09
CA GLU A 329 -11.00 14.85 17.73
C GLU A 329 -9.92 13.96 18.35
N HIS A 330 -10.29 12.78 18.84
CA HIS A 330 -9.42 11.83 19.52
C HIS A 330 -9.50 10.45 18.83
N PRO A 331 -8.98 10.33 17.60
CA PRO A 331 -9.07 9.10 16.84
C PRO A 331 -8.43 7.94 17.61
N TRP A 332 -9.09 6.78 17.55
CA TRP A 332 -8.66 5.53 18.19
C TRP A 332 -8.63 5.56 19.73
N ARG A 333 -9.28 6.54 20.37
CA ARG A 333 -9.35 6.67 21.85
C ARG A 333 -10.74 6.45 22.44
N VAL A 334 -11.76 6.20 21.62
CA VAL A 334 -13.14 6.06 22.08
C VAL A 334 -13.54 4.59 22.11
N TYR A 335 -13.98 4.13 23.27
CA TYR A 335 -14.33 2.75 23.52
C TYR A 335 -15.75 2.62 24.03
N PHE A 336 -16.45 1.62 23.52
CA PHE A 336 -17.73 1.16 24.01
C PHE A 336 -17.55 -0.11 24.84
N TYR A 337 -18.05 -0.07 26.06
CA TYR A 337 -18.13 -1.17 27.00
C TYR A 337 -19.60 -1.61 27.06
N PRO A 338 -20.00 -2.63 26.28
CA PRO A 338 -21.37 -3.17 26.33
C PRO A 338 -21.67 -3.87 27.66
N ASP A 339 -20.64 -4.31 28.36
CA ASP A 339 -20.70 -5.00 29.64
C ASP A 339 -19.36 -4.83 30.41
N PRO A 340 -19.25 -5.30 31.67
CA PRO A 340 -18.03 -5.17 32.46
C PRO A 340 -16.80 -5.95 31.97
N ALA A 341 -16.94 -6.88 31.01
CA ALA A 341 -15.88 -7.80 30.57
C ALA A 341 -15.49 -7.63 29.09
N SER A 342 -16.29 -6.92 28.29
CA SER A 342 -16.05 -6.71 26.86
C SER A 342 -15.91 -5.24 26.49
N ARG A 343 -15.16 -4.96 25.43
CA ARG A 343 -15.11 -3.63 24.81
C ARG A 343 -14.90 -3.69 23.31
N ALA A 344 -15.22 -2.59 22.65
CA ALA A 344 -14.91 -2.34 21.24
C ALA A 344 -14.46 -0.90 21.04
N MET A 345 -13.53 -0.69 20.13
CA MET A 345 -13.11 0.65 19.70
C MET A 345 -14.15 1.20 18.73
N LEU A 346 -14.74 2.35 19.05
CA LEU A 346 -15.66 3.04 18.16
C LEU A 346 -14.87 3.85 17.13
N LEU A 347 -15.28 3.72 15.86
CA LEU A 347 -14.66 4.43 14.74
C LEU A 347 -15.74 5.13 13.92
N PRO A 348 -15.49 6.35 13.42
CA PRO A 348 -16.42 7.01 12.53
C PRO A 348 -16.39 6.30 11.17
N ALA A 349 -17.45 5.57 10.85
CA ALA A 349 -17.59 4.97 9.54
C ALA A 349 -17.89 6.04 8.50
N MET A 350 -17.26 5.93 7.34
CA MET A 350 -17.59 6.76 6.20
C MET A 350 -18.93 6.34 5.59
N SER A 351 -19.70 7.32 5.11
CA SER A 351 -20.83 7.02 4.24
C SER A 351 -20.39 6.31 2.95
N PRO A 352 -21.22 5.45 2.34
CA PRO A 352 -20.92 4.84 1.03
C PRO A 352 -20.59 5.87 -0.05
N GLU A 353 -21.29 7.01 -0.04
CA GLU A 353 -21.12 8.11 -0.98
C GLU A 353 -19.74 8.78 -0.81
N THR A 354 -19.34 9.07 0.43
CA THR A 354 -18.02 9.65 0.71
C THR A 354 -16.91 8.66 0.42
N TRP A 355 -17.09 7.36 0.73
CA TRP A 355 -16.11 6.35 0.33
C TRP A 355 -15.95 6.29 -1.19
N GLN A 356 -17.06 6.31 -1.95
CA GLN A 356 -17.01 6.31 -3.41
C GLN A 356 -16.27 7.54 -3.94
N ALA A 357 -16.56 8.73 -3.41
CA ALA A 357 -15.85 9.96 -3.79
C ALA A 357 -14.36 9.92 -3.42
N CYS A 358 -14.02 9.43 -2.23
CA CYS A 358 -12.66 9.34 -1.69
C CYS A 358 -11.79 8.33 -2.45
N SER A 359 -12.38 7.23 -2.89
CA SER A 359 -11.70 6.11 -3.55
C SER A 359 -11.76 6.13 -5.08
N ASP A 360 -12.36 7.16 -5.68
CA ASP A 360 -12.36 7.40 -7.11
C ASP A 360 -11.04 8.06 -7.56
N PRO A 361 -10.22 7.39 -8.40
CA PRO A 361 -8.96 7.95 -8.88
C PRO A 361 -9.13 9.14 -9.84
N THR A 362 -10.33 9.34 -10.39
CA THR A 362 -10.63 10.46 -11.30
C THR A 362 -11.14 11.70 -10.55
N ASN A 363 -11.60 11.54 -9.32
CA ASN A 363 -12.01 12.65 -8.49
C ASN A 363 -10.77 13.37 -7.93
N THR A 364 -10.54 14.61 -8.33
CA THR A 364 -9.40 15.44 -7.90
C THR A 364 -9.78 16.48 -6.83
N ALA A 365 -10.99 16.40 -6.26
CA ALA A 365 -11.42 17.32 -5.20
C ALA A 365 -10.60 17.09 -3.91
N PRO A 366 -9.99 18.13 -3.30
CA PRO A 366 -9.19 17.98 -2.07
C PRO A 366 -9.97 17.40 -0.88
N ASN A 367 -11.28 17.66 -0.80
CA ASN A 367 -12.15 17.27 0.30
C ASN A 367 -12.95 15.97 0.04
N ALA A 368 -12.56 15.14 -0.94
CA ALA A 368 -13.35 13.96 -1.30
C ALA A 368 -13.47 12.87 -0.21
N CYS A 369 -12.65 12.94 0.85
CA CYS A 369 -12.69 12.01 1.99
C CYS A 369 -13.29 12.62 3.26
N VAL A 370 -13.93 13.78 3.16
CA VAL A 370 -14.55 14.46 4.31
C VAL A 370 -16.03 14.13 4.33
N ASP A 371 -16.50 13.58 5.46
CA ASP A 371 -17.93 13.39 5.77
C ASP A 371 -18.52 14.60 6.52
#